data_AF-A0A661KSZ7-F1
#
_entry.id   AF-A0A661KSZ7-F1
#
_cell.length_a   1.000
_cell.length_b   1.000
_cell.length_c   1.000
_cell.angle_alpha   90.00
_cell.angle_beta   90.00
_cell.angle_gamma   90.00
#
_symmetry.space_group_name_H-M   'P 1'
#
loop_
_entity.id
_entity.type
_entity.pdbx_description
1 polymer ?
#
loop_
_entity_poly.entity_id
_entity_poly.type
_entity_poly.pdbx_seq_one_letter_code
_entity_poly.pdbx_strand_id
1 'polypeptide(L)'
;MSKWFSFISMCFLCFLYGALAVTFHFFPYKYFEKIKIAWEAYHSTLKEEVFERNPVQFEFIDNTGLSKPTVLKNAYSKGDNNSEYILVSGGPSQYLDYCPKYGCLAWIIDRKGRIHHVWKVNPVKVWGHIKRIKGYTRPDNFYPAGLYLFSNGDLLVIYQGRNTYPYAIGIALFDKDSHLLWKKETFSHHWLFVDRHGYIYVPSLKLHESPYPVGDTRAKIICESKKIYEDNIKVLKRDGTLVKEFSINNILIKNGFIGLLYEGNKSSNPEYKSCDPLHLNDIRLVPPHIAKAHPWLKAGDILVSLRNPNTLFIF
;
A
#
# COMPACT_ATOMS: atom_id res chain seq x y z
N MET A 1 -36.76 47.99 -23.14
CA MET A 1 -35.52 47.16 -23.05
C MET A 1 -35.80 45.83 -23.72
N SER A 2 -34.90 45.37 -24.60
CA SER A 2 -35.15 44.16 -25.40
C SER A 2 -35.02 42.90 -24.54
N LYS A 3 -35.80 41.85 -24.83
CA LYS A 3 -35.75 40.55 -24.11
C LYS A 3 -34.34 39.96 -24.06
N TRP A 4 -33.50 40.27 -25.06
CA TRP A 4 -32.09 39.87 -25.12
C TRP A 4 -31.25 40.50 -24.01
N PHE A 5 -31.49 41.77 -23.67
CA PHE A 5 -30.74 42.43 -22.61
C PHE A 5 -30.97 41.78 -21.24
N SER A 6 -32.23 41.44 -20.94
CA SER A 6 -32.57 40.73 -19.69
C SER A 6 -31.97 39.32 -19.65
N PHE A 7 -32.00 38.59 -20.77
CA PHE A 7 -31.39 37.26 -20.86
C PHE A 7 -29.88 37.30 -20.65
N ILE A 8 -29.18 38.20 -21.34
CA ILE A 8 -27.72 38.38 -21.21
C ILE A 8 -27.34 38.78 -19.78
N SER A 9 -28.09 39.71 -19.17
CA SER A 9 -27.87 40.13 -17.78
C SER A 9 -28.04 38.98 -16.79
N MET A 10 -29.05 38.14 -16.99
CA MET A 10 -29.26 36.95 -16.15
C MET A 10 -28.14 35.93 -16.30
N CYS A 11 -27.68 35.66 -17.53
CA CYS A 11 -26.52 34.80 -17.77
C CYS A 11 -25.25 35.34 -17.08
N PHE A 12 -25.02 36.65 -17.14
CA PHE A 12 -23.89 37.30 -16.48
C PHE A 12 -23.97 37.18 -14.95
N LEU A 13 -25.15 37.40 -14.35
CA LEU A 13 -25.35 37.22 -12.92
C LEU A 13 -25.17 35.77 -12.48
N CYS A 14 -25.65 34.80 -13.26
CA CYS A 14 -25.41 33.37 -13.00
C CYS A 14 -23.92 33.02 -13.08
N PHE A 15 -23.20 33.56 -14.06
CA PHE A 15 -21.75 33.37 -14.18
C PHE A 15 -21.01 33.98 -12.99
N LEU A 16 -21.32 35.23 -12.62
CA LEU A 16 -20.74 35.89 -11.44
C LEU A 16 -21.03 35.10 -10.17
N TYR A 17 -22.27 34.66 -9.98
CA TYR A 17 -22.62 33.81 -8.83
C TYR A 17 -21.81 32.52 -8.82
N GLY A 18 -21.64 31.85 -9.97
CA GLY A 18 -20.80 30.66 -10.09
C GLY A 18 -19.34 30.94 -9.72
N ALA A 19 -18.76 32.02 -10.24
CA ALA A 19 -17.39 32.44 -9.93
C ALA A 19 -17.21 32.76 -8.44
N LEU A 20 -18.16 33.48 -7.84
CA LEU A 20 -18.16 33.79 -6.41
C LEU A 20 -18.36 32.53 -5.56
N ALA A 21 -19.26 31.63 -5.94
CA ALA A 21 -19.51 30.39 -5.24
C ALA A 21 -18.26 29.49 -5.21
N VAL A 22 -17.51 29.43 -6.31
CA VAL A 22 -16.22 28.72 -6.39
C VAL A 22 -15.15 29.42 -5.56
N THR A 23 -15.03 30.74 -5.65
CA THR A 23 -13.99 31.51 -4.97
C THR A 23 -14.17 31.52 -3.44
N PHE A 24 -15.41 31.65 -2.97
CA PHE A 24 -15.75 31.78 -1.56
C PHE A 24 -16.35 30.51 -0.94
N HIS A 25 -16.46 29.43 -1.71
CA HIS A 25 -16.97 28.13 -1.26
C HIS A 25 -18.41 28.16 -0.70
N PHE A 26 -19.26 29.07 -1.18
CA PHE A 26 -20.68 29.15 -0.81
C PHE A 26 -21.53 28.13 -1.57
N PHE A 27 -22.78 27.93 -1.15
CA PHE A 27 -23.70 27.03 -1.83
C PHE A 27 -23.79 27.34 -3.35
N PRO A 28 -23.74 26.34 -4.26
CA PRO A 28 -23.69 24.89 -4.03
C PRO A 28 -22.27 24.27 -4.14
N TYR A 29 -21.17 25.02 -3.94
CA TYR A 29 -19.78 24.57 -4.16
C TYR A 29 -19.51 23.15 -3.63
N LYS A 30 -19.87 22.87 -2.37
CA LYS A 30 -19.62 21.55 -1.75
C LYS A 30 -20.27 20.38 -2.49
N TYR A 31 -21.38 20.60 -3.19
CA TYR A 31 -22.01 19.57 -4.02
C TYR A 31 -21.21 19.33 -5.29
N PHE A 32 -20.81 20.40 -5.98
CA PHE A 32 -19.98 20.29 -7.19
C PHE A 32 -18.60 19.71 -6.90
N GLU A 33 -17.98 20.07 -5.78
CA GLU A 33 -16.70 19.48 -5.34
C GLU A 33 -16.84 17.97 -5.11
N LYS A 34 -17.90 17.53 -4.42
CA LYS A 34 -18.18 16.10 -4.22
C LYS A 34 -18.45 15.37 -5.53
N ILE A 35 -19.20 15.97 -6.44
CA ILE A 35 -19.47 15.41 -7.77
C ILE A 35 -18.17 15.27 -8.55
N LYS A 36 -17.31 16.30 -8.52
CA LYS A 36 -15.99 16.28 -9.16
C LYS A 36 -15.13 15.14 -8.60
N ILE A 37 -14.99 15.03 -7.28
CA ILE A 37 -14.21 13.96 -6.64
C ILE A 37 -14.78 12.58 -6.99
N ALA A 38 -16.11 12.42 -6.96
CA ALA A 38 -16.76 11.17 -7.34
C ALA A 38 -16.52 10.81 -8.81
N TRP A 39 -16.60 11.80 -9.70
CA TRP A 39 -16.33 11.65 -11.13
C TRP A 39 -14.87 11.26 -11.39
N GLU A 40 -13.92 11.93 -10.75
CA GLU A 40 -12.49 11.62 -10.86
C GLU A 40 -12.19 10.21 -10.35
N ALA A 41 -12.74 9.82 -9.19
CA ALA A 41 -12.58 8.47 -8.64
C ALA A 41 -13.20 7.39 -9.53
N TYR A 42 -14.38 7.63 -10.09
CA TYR A 42 -15.03 6.70 -11.02
C TYR A 42 -14.23 6.57 -12.33
N HIS A 43 -13.71 7.68 -12.85
CA HIS A 43 -12.94 7.65 -14.08
C HIS A 43 -11.55 7.01 -13.90
N SER A 44 -10.91 7.16 -12.72
CA SER A 44 -9.67 6.45 -12.42
C SER A 44 -9.89 4.94 -12.37
N THR A 45 -10.99 4.47 -11.76
CA THR A 45 -11.31 3.04 -11.74
C THR A 45 -11.62 2.50 -13.13
N LEU A 46 -12.32 3.28 -13.98
CA LEU A 46 -12.58 2.87 -15.37
C LEU A 46 -11.31 2.78 -16.21
N LYS A 47 -10.35 3.70 -16.05
CA LYS A 47 -9.07 3.62 -16.74
C LYS A 47 -8.31 2.35 -16.36
N GLU A 48 -8.35 1.97 -15.09
CA GLU A 48 -7.76 0.71 -14.62
C GLU A 48 -8.53 -0.50 -15.15
N GLU A 49 -9.87 -0.53 -15.12
CA GLU A 49 -10.70 -1.61 -15.71
C GLU A 49 -10.53 -1.74 -17.24
N VAL A 50 -10.28 -0.65 -17.97
CA VAL A 50 -9.97 -0.70 -19.41
C VAL A 50 -8.57 -1.31 -19.65
N PHE A 51 -7.62 -1.09 -18.74
CA PHE A 51 -6.35 -1.83 -18.71
C PHE A 51 -6.55 -3.32 -18.37
N GLU A 52 -7.60 -3.70 -17.63
CA GLU A 52 -7.96 -5.09 -17.32
C GLU A 52 -8.56 -5.89 -18.49
N ARG A 53 -8.79 -5.28 -19.67
CA ARG A 53 -9.00 -6.09 -20.90
C ARG A 53 -7.74 -6.84 -21.31
N ASN A 54 -6.58 -6.49 -20.75
CA ASN A 54 -5.38 -7.32 -20.73
C ASN A 54 -5.20 -7.89 -19.31
N PRO A 55 -4.85 -9.19 -19.15
CA PRO A 55 -4.61 -9.77 -17.84
C PRO A 55 -3.57 -8.94 -17.07
N VAL A 56 -3.95 -8.50 -15.87
CA VAL A 56 -3.35 -7.46 -14.99
C VAL A 56 -1.92 -7.78 -14.47
N GLN A 57 -1.24 -8.70 -15.13
CA GLN A 57 0.13 -9.14 -14.88
C GLN A 57 1.05 -8.95 -16.10
N PHE A 58 0.52 -8.52 -17.24
CA PHE A 58 1.30 -8.23 -18.45
C PHE A 58 1.25 -6.73 -18.74
N GLU A 59 2.27 -5.99 -18.31
CA GLU A 59 2.44 -4.58 -18.68
C GLU A 59 2.77 -4.42 -20.18
N PHE A 60 3.40 -5.43 -20.78
CA PHE A 60 3.74 -5.50 -22.20
C PHE A 60 3.95 -6.97 -22.59
N ILE A 61 3.41 -7.39 -23.75
CA ILE A 61 3.87 -8.62 -24.41
C ILE A 61 4.98 -8.18 -25.34
N ASP A 62 6.23 -8.43 -24.93
CA ASP A 62 7.36 -8.21 -25.82
C ASP A 62 7.35 -9.27 -26.93
N ASN A 63 6.97 -8.84 -28.13
CA ASN A 63 7.03 -9.69 -29.33
C ASN A 63 8.47 -9.96 -29.78
N THR A 64 9.47 -9.29 -29.19
CA THR A 64 10.90 -9.57 -29.35
C THR A 64 11.48 -10.41 -28.21
N GLY A 65 10.66 -10.75 -27.22
CA GLY A 65 11.03 -11.56 -26.08
C GLY A 65 11.29 -13.02 -26.43
N LEU A 66 11.83 -13.77 -25.46
CA LEU A 66 12.13 -15.19 -25.61
C LEU A 66 10.83 -15.95 -25.98
N SER A 67 10.82 -16.59 -27.16
CA SER A 67 9.66 -17.31 -27.72
C SER A 67 9.23 -18.54 -26.92
N LYS A 68 9.99 -18.88 -25.87
CA LYS A 68 9.72 -19.93 -24.90
C LYS A 68 10.16 -19.44 -23.51
N PRO A 69 9.48 -19.85 -22.42
CA PRO A 69 9.94 -19.60 -21.06
C PRO A 69 11.39 -20.04 -20.92
N THR A 70 12.30 -19.09 -20.81
CA THR A 70 13.73 -19.35 -20.73
C THR A 70 14.18 -19.00 -19.32
N VAL A 71 14.64 -20.00 -18.59
CA VAL A 71 15.24 -19.79 -17.27
C VAL A 71 16.59 -19.12 -17.50
N LEU A 72 16.67 -17.82 -17.27
CA LEU A 72 17.95 -17.15 -17.14
C LEU A 72 18.60 -17.69 -15.87
N LYS A 73 19.66 -18.47 -16.02
CA LYS A 73 20.45 -18.97 -14.89
C LYS A 73 21.01 -17.74 -14.18
N ASN A 74 20.42 -17.35 -13.06
CA ASN A 74 20.85 -16.19 -12.28
C ASN A 74 22.29 -16.45 -11.82
N ALA A 75 23.27 -15.82 -12.47
CA ALA A 75 24.70 -16.05 -12.26
C ALA A 75 25.20 -15.64 -10.86
N TYR A 76 24.35 -15.02 -10.04
CA TYR A 76 24.71 -14.45 -8.74
C TYR A 76 24.07 -15.12 -7.52
N SER A 77 23.33 -16.24 -7.68
CA SER A 77 22.88 -16.96 -6.49
C SER A 77 24.01 -17.82 -5.91
N LYS A 78 24.49 -17.48 -4.71
CA LYS A 78 25.41 -18.32 -3.92
C LYS A 78 24.85 -19.73 -3.62
N GLY A 79 23.56 -19.96 -3.87
CA GLY A 79 22.89 -21.25 -3.70
C GLY A 79 22.90 -22.12 -4.95
N ASP A 80 24.06 -22.54 -5.45
CA ASP A 80 24.15 -23.47 -6.61
C ASP A 80 24.03 -24.96 -6.18
N ASN A 81 23.83 -25.24 -4.89
CA ASN A 81 23.80 -26.61 -4.37
C ASN A 81 22.47 -27.36 -4.56
N ASN A 82 21.53 -26.86 -5.37
CA ASN A 82 20.22 -27.50 -5.63
C ASN A 82 19.34 -27.78 -4.39
N SER A 83 19.72 -27.31 -3.20
CA SER A 83 19.03 -27.56 -1.92
C SER A 83 18.27 -26.33 -1.38
N GLU A 84 18.26 -25.23 -2.13
CA GLU A 84 17.60 -23.98 -1.72
C GLU A 84 16.12 -24.02 -2.10
N TYR A 85 15.26 -23.68 -1.14
CA TYR A 85 13.84 -23.48 -1.32
C TYR A 85 13.53 -21.98 -1.44
N ILE A 86 12.69 -21.62 -2.40
CA ILE A 86 12.23 -20.26 -2.65
C ILE A 86 10.76 -20.19 -2.27
N LEU A 87 10.43 -19.27 -1.36
CA LEU A 87 9.05 -18.88 -1.10
C LEU A 87 8.61 -17.89 -2.19
N VAL A 88 7.54 -18.22 -2.90
CA VAL A 88 6.98 -17.38 -3.95
C VAL A 88 5.63 -16.86 -3.52
N SER A 89 5.43 -15.55 -3.66
CA SER A 89 4.14 -14.92 -3.44
C SER A 89 3.20 -15.22 -4.59
N GLY A 90 2.00 -15.64 -4.23
CA GLY A 90 0.93 -15.97 -5.17
C GLY A 90 -0.16 -14.89 -5.20
N GLY A 91 -1.40 -15.36 -5.34
CA GLY A 91 -2.58 -14.51 -5.30
C GLY A 91 -3.74 -15.08 -6.11
N PRO A 92 -4.83 -14.31 -6.20
CA PRO A 92 -5.98 -14.65 -7.02
C PRO A 92 -5.58 -15.03 -8.45
N SER A 93 -6.09 -16.17 -8.92
CA SER A 93 -5.85 -16.72 -10.26
C SER A 93 -4.39 -17.07 -10.59
N GLN A 94 -3.49 -17.09 -9.60
CA GLN A 94 -2.10 -17.51 -9.81
C GLN A 94 -1.91 -19.00 -9.53
N TYR A 95 -1.14 -19.68 -10.38
CA TYR A 95 -0.75 -21.09 -10.19
C TYR A 95 -1.94 -22.07 -10.08
N LEU A 96 -2.90 -21.90 -10.99
CA LEU A 96 -4.18 -22.63 -11.00
C LEU A 96 -4.02 -24.16 -11.14
N ASP A 97 -2.94 -24.65 -11.74
CA ASP A 97 -2.68 -26.10 -11.85
C ASP A 97 -2.66 -26.80 -10.49
N TYR A 98 -2.18 -26.12 -9.44
CA TYR A 98 -2.12 -26.63 -8.07
C TYR A 98 -3.28 -26.15 -7.20
N CYS A 99 -3.86 -24.98 -7.53
CA CYS A 99 -4.93 -24.34 -6.77
C CYS A 99 -6.10 -23.90 -7.69
N PRO A 100 -6.88 -24.85 -8.26
CA PRO A 100 -7.76 -24.57 -9.41
C PRO A 100 -8.89 -23.58 -9.17
N LYS A 101 -9.31 -23.41 -7.90
CA LYS A 101 -10.52 -22.64 -7.59
C LYS A 101 -10.27 -21.13 -7.46
N TYR A 102 -9.18 -20.75 -6.82
CA TYR A 102 -8.92 -19.35 -6.47
C TYR A 102 -7.48 -18.89 -6.77
N GLY A 103 -6.60 -19.80 -7.21
CA GLY A 103 -5.16 -19.56 -7.22
C GLY A 103 -4.49 -19.89 -5.89
N CYS A 104 -3.18 -20.11 -5.92
CA CYS A 104 -2.38 -20.37 -4.73
C CYS A 104 -2.02 -19.03 -4.08
N LEU A 105 -2.16 -18.93 -2.76
CA LEU A 105 -1.76 -17.75 -2.01
C LEU A 105 -0.23 -17.55 -2.02
N ALA A 106 0.48 -18.66 -1.91
CA ALA A 106 1.94 -18.75 -1.99
C ALA A 106 2.33 -20.20 -2.25
N TRP A 107 3.58 -20.43 -2.63
CA TRP A 107 4.14 -21.77 -2.77
C TRP A 107 5.65 -21.80 -2.48
N ILE A 108 6.14 -22.99 -2.16
CA ILE A 108 7.58 -23.27 -2.06
C ILE A 108 8.02 -24.01 -3.32
N ILE A 109 9.04 -23.48 -3.98
CA ILE A 109 9.64 -24.07 -5.18
C ILE A 109 11.14 -24.25 -4.99
N ASP A 110 11.72 -25.30 -5.58
CA ASP A 110 13.18 -25.42 -5.70
C ASP A 110 13.71 -24.77 -6.98
N ARG A 111 15.04 -24.67 -7.11
CA ARG A 111 15.70 -24.12 -8.31
C ARG A 111 15.45 -24.93 -9.59
N LYS A 112 14.91 -26.17 -9.48
CA LYS A 112 14.52 -27.02 -10.62
C LYS A 112 13.06 -26.84 -11.02
N GLY A 113 12.34 -25.94 -10.34
CA GLY A 113 10.93 -25.69 -10.59
C GLY A 113 9.99 -26.70 -9.93
N ARG A 114 10.48 -27.59 -9.06
CA ARG A 114 9.61 -28.54 -8.36
C ARG A 114 8.93 -27.84 -7.20
N ILE A 115 7.62 -28.04 -7.10
CA ILE A 115 6.81 -27.51 -6.01
C ILE A 115 6.88 -28.46 -4.84
N HIS A 116 7.25 -27.93 -3.68
CA HIS A 116 7.35 -28.69 -2.42
C HIS A 116 6.14 -28.43 -1.53
N HIS A 117 5.51 -27.26 -1.65
CA HIS A 117 4.36 -26.90 -0.84
C HIS A 117 3.53 -25.79 -1.49
N VAL A 118 2.22 -25.74 -1.21
CA VAL A 118 1.30 -24.70 -1.67
C VAL A 118 0.31 -24.32 -0.58
N TRP A 119 0.04 -23.02 -0.43
CA TRP A 119 -1.05 -22.52 0.43
C TRP A 119 -2.31 -22.28 -0.38
N LYS A 120 -3.34 -23.11 -0.14
CA LYS A 120 -4.63 -23.12 -0.84
C LYS A 120 -5.67 -22.36 -0.01
N VAL A 121 -5.77 -21.06 -0.20
CA VAL A 121 -6.64 -20.21 0.63
C VAL A 121 -7.87 -19.76 -0.16
N ASN A 122 -9.05 -19.85 0.47
CA ASN A 122 -10.26 -19.25 -0.06
C ASN A 122 -10.30 -17.76 0.35
N PRO A 123 -10.16 -16.81 -0.58
CA PRO A 123 -10.10 -15.39 -0.25
C PRO A 123 -11.41 -14.89 0.40
N VAL A 124 -12.56 -15.52 0.10
CA VAL A 124 -13.85 -15.19 0.73
C VAL A 124 -13.83 -15.48 2.23
N LYS A 125 -13.16 -16.55 2.67
CA LYS A 125 -13.03 -16.86 4.10
C LYS A 125 -12.15 -15.84 4.83
N VAL A 126 -11.18 -15.24 4.13
CA VAL A 126 -10.29 -14.25 4.71
C VAL A 126 -10.94 -12.86 4.69
N TRP A 127 -11.46 -12.40 3.56
CA TRP A 127 -11.86 -11.01 3.35
C TRP A 127 -13.29 -10.83 2.80
N GLY A 128 -14.14 -11.86 2.85
CA GLY A 128 -15.53 -11.80 2.35
C GLY A 128 -16.42 -10.77 3.05
N HIS A 129 -16.05 -10.35 4.26
CA HIS A 129 -16.71 -9.26 4.98
C HIS A 129 -15.65 -8.29 5.48
N ILE A 130 -15.54 -7.15 4.80
CA ILE A 130 -14.64 -6.05 5.16
C ILE A 130 -15.46 -4.78 5.32
N LYS A 131 -15.32 -4.09 6.46
CA LYS A 131 -16.16 -2.92 6.78
C LYS A 131 -15.49 -1.60 6.44
N ARG A 132 -14.17 -1.57 6.62
CA ARG A 132 -13.36 -0.34 6.61
C ARG A 132 -12.72 -0.04 5.25
N ILE A 133 -12.90 -0.91 4.27
CA ILE A 133 -12.42 -0.76 2.90
C ILE A 133 -13.60 -0.46 1.98
N LYS A 134 -13.39 0.47 1.04
CA LYS A 134 -14.35 0.90 0.03
C LYS A 134 -13.78 0.67 -1.37
N GLY A 135 -14.61 0.81 -2.40
CA GLY A 135 -14.24 0.52 -3.79
C GLY A 135 -14.47 -0.96 -4.14
N TYR A 136 -13.58 -1.52 -4.95
CA TYR A 136 -13.69 -2.89 -5.46
C TYR A 136 -13.33 -3.93 -4.39
N THR A 137 -14.26 -4.21 -3.48
CA THR A 137 -14.03 -5.06 -2.29
C THR A 137 -14.27 -6.54 -2.53
N ARG A 138 -14.24 -6.99 -3.80
CA ARG A 138 -14.36 -8.41 -4.10
C ARG A 138 -13.15 -9.16 -3.51
N PRO A 139 -13.32 -10.34 -2.88
CA PRO A 139 -12.21 -11.01 -2.20
C PRO A 139 -11.04 -11.40 -3.12
N ASP A 140 -11.31 -11.66 -4.40
CA ASP A 140 -10.33 -11.92 -5.46
C ASP A 140 -9.54 -10.68 -5.89
N ASN A 141 -9.84 -9.51 -5.33
CA ASN A 141 -9.12 -8.28 -5.59
C ASN A 141 -8.07 -7.95 -4.50
N PHE A 142 -8.04 -8.77 -3.43
CA PHE A 142 -7.03 -8.67 -2.38
C PHE A 142 -5.90 -9.66 -2.66
N TYR A 143 -4.66 -9.16 -2.67
CA TYR A 143 -3.48 -9.91 -3.05
C TYR A 143 -2.38 -9.78 -1.97
N PRO A 144 -1.51 -10.80 -1.84
CA PRO A 144 -0.39 -10.73 -0.91
C PRO A 144 0.63 -9.69 -1.36
N ALA A 145 1.05 -8.83 -0.44
CA ALA A 145 2.10 -7.83 -0.67
C ALA A 145 3.36 -8.08 0.18
N GLY A 146 3.23 -8.83 1.27
CA GLY A 146 4.34 -9.21 2.13
C GLY A 146 4.09 -10.59 2.71
N LEU A 147 5.15 -11.41 2.77
CA LEU A 147 5.10 -12.78 3.29
C LEU A 147 6.20 -13.02 4.31
N TYR A 148 5.89 -13.86 5.29
CA TYR A 148 6.89 -14.42 6.19
C TYR A 148 6.53 -15.86 6.53
N LEU A 149 7.47 -16.78 6.28
CA LEU A 149 7.35 -18.19 6.61
C LEU A 149 8.02 -18.45 7.95
N PHE A 150 7.25 -18.89 8.94
CA PHE A 150 7.78 -19.33 10.22
C PHE A 150 8.41 -20.72 10.11
N SER A 151 9.32 -21.04 11.03
CA SER A 151 10.01 -22.34 11.08
C SER A 151 9.07 -23.54 11.27
N ASN A 152 7.89 -23.32 11.86
CA ASN A 152 6.85 -24.35 12.01
C ASN A 152 5.96 -24.52 10.76
N GLY A 153 6.23 -23.77 9.69
CA GLY A 153 5.49 -23.81 8.43
C GLY A 153 4.28 -22.87 8.37
N ASP A 154 4.00 -22.10 9.43
CA ASP A 154 2.96 -21.09 9.38
C ASP A 154 3.36 -19.95 8.43
N LEU A 155 2.39 -19.45 7.66
CA LEU A 155 2.58 -18.37 6.70
C LEU A 155 1.84 -17.12 7.16
N LEU A 156 2.60 -16.06 7.45
CA LEU A 156 2.09 -14.73 7.71
C LEU A 156 2.03 -13.92 6.42
N VAL A 157 0.89 -13.28 6.17
CA VAL A 157 0.63 -12.58 4.91
C VAL A 157 0.03 -11.21 5.16
N ILE A 158 0.64 -10.17 4.58
CA ILE A 158 0.04 -8.85 4.42
C ILE A 158 -0.73 -8.80 3.10
N TYR A 159 -1.93 -8.23 3.15
CA TYR A 159 -2.80 -8.05 2.00
C TYR A 159 -2.92 -6.58 1.61
N GLN A 160 -2.92 -6.34 0.30
CA GLN A 160 -3.33 -5.08 -0.32
C GLN A 160 -4.53 -5.32 -1.25
N GLY A 161 -5.25 -4.25 -1.57
CA GLY A 161 -6.34 -4.24 -2.54
C GLY A 161 -6.00 -3.37 -3.74
N ARG A 162 -6.33 -3.84 -4.94
CA ARG A 162 -6.31 -3.00 -6.15
C ARG A 162 -7.59 -2.17 -6.17
N ASN A 163 -7.63 -0.95 -6.70
CA ASN A 163 -8.89 -0.20 -6.80
C ASN A 163 -9.71 -0.10 -5.50
N THR A 164 -9.05 -0.16 -4.33
CA THR A 164 -9.69 -0.03 -3.02
C THR A 164 -9.18 1.19 -2.29
N TYR A 165 -10.03 1.73 -1.42
CA TYR A 165 -9.66 2.79 -0.50
C TYR A 165 -9.92 2.38 0.96
N PRO A 166 -8.90 2.41 1.83
CA PRO A 166 -7.47 2.45 1.47
C PRO A 166 -7.02 1.21 0.67
N TYR A 167 -5.85 1.29 0.04
CA TYR A 167 -5.21 0.13 -0.62
C TYR A 167 -4.66 -0.87 0.41
N ALA A 168 -4.30 -0.40 1.60
CA ALA A 168 -3.80 -1.21 2.70
C ALA A 168 -4.97 -1.95 3.40
N ILE A 169 -4.93 -3.28 3.41
CA ILE A 169 -6.06 -4.10 3.88
C ILE A 169 -5.79 -4.56 5.31
N GLY A 170 -4.75 -5.36 5.49
CA GLY A 170 -4.52 -6.05 6.75
C GLY A 170 -3.58 -7.22 6.64
N ILE A 171 -3.62 -8.08 7.65
CA ILE A 171 -2.70 -9.18 7.84
C ILE A 171 -3.44 -10.44 8.30
N ALA A 172 -3.00 -11.60 7.84
CA ALA A 172 -3.53 -12.90 8.25
C ALA A 172 -2.42 -13.92 8.44
N LEU A 173 -2.64 -14.86 9.36
CA LEU A 173 -1.75 -15.98 9.62
C LEU A 173 -2.46 -17.28 9.25
N PHE A 174 -1.74 -18.13 8.52
CA PHE A 174 -2.18 -19.47 8.14
C PHE A 174 -1.22 -20.51 8.71
N ASP A 175 -1.72 -21.69 9.03
CA ASP A 175 -0.84 -22.83 9.28
C ASP A 175 -0.29 -23.41 7.96
N LYS A 176 0.61 -24.38 8.07
CA LYS A 176 1.16 -25.13 6.93
C LYS A 176 0.11 -25.92 6.13
N ASP A 177 -1.09 -26.12 6.66
CA ASP A 177 -2.17 -26.87 6.00
C ASP A 177 -3.22 -25.93 5.39
N SER A 178 -2.90 -24.63 5.28
CA SER A 178 -3.74 -23.56 4.73
C SER A 178 -4.96 -23.16 5.58
N HIS A 179 -5.01 -23.57 6.85
CA HIS A 179 -6.07 -23.11 7.76
C HIS A 179 -5.77 -21.70 8.23
N LEU A 180 -6.79 -20.84 8.19
CA LEU A 180 -6.72 -19.48 8.74
C LEU A 180 -6.69 -19.57 10.27
N LEU A 181 -5.57 -19.18 10.87
CA LEU A 181 -5.42 -19.12 12.33
C LEU A 181 -6.03 -17.82 12.89
N TRP A 182 -5.70 -16.69 12.28
CA TRP A 182 -6.30 -15.39 12.61
C TRP A 182 -6.09 -14.37 11.48
N LYS A 183 -6.88 -13.30 11.49
CA LYS A 183 -6.74 -12.14 10.59
C LYS A 183 -7.05 -10.83 11.31
N LYS A 184 -6.49 -9.71 10.83
CA LYS A 184 -6.80 -8.36 11.33
C LYS A 184 -6.84 -7.30 10.21
N GLU A 185 -7.87 -6.47 10.22
CA GLU A 185 -8.00 -5.26 9.38
C GLU A 185 -7.18 -4.11 9.99
N THR A 186 -5.86 -4.16 9.82
CA THR A 186 -4.89 -3.22 10.42
C THR A 186 -4.48 -2.08 9.49
N PHE A 187 -5.04 -2.02 8.27
CA PHE A 187 -4.55 -1.17 7.19
C PHE A 187 -3.06 -1.41 6.93
N SER A 188 -2.66 -2.67 6.91
CA SER A 188 -1.27 -3.07 6.68
C SER A 188 -0.95 -3.15 5.20
N HIS A 189 0.28 -2.84 4.82
CA HIS A 189 0.78 -2.88 3.45
C HIS A 189 2.26 -3.27 3.40
N HIS A 190 2.75 -3.55 2.19
CA HIS A 190 4.13 -3.93 1.85
C HIS A 190 4.79 -4.98 2.77
N TRP A 191 6.11 -4.84 2.98
CA TRP A 191 6.95 -5.86 3.59
C TRP A 191 7.03 -5.71 5.11
N LEU A 192 6.72 -6.81 5.80
CA LEU A 192 6.88 -6.92 7.25
C LEU A 192 8.24 -7.47 7.62
N PHE A 193 8.61 -7.27 8.89
CA PHE A 193 9.75 -7.91 9.50
C PHE A 193 9.33 -8.65 10.77
N VAL A 194 9.82 -9.88 10.94
CA VAL A 194 9.66 -10.63 12.19
C VAL A 194 11.01 -10.73 12.87
N ASP A 195 11.10 -10.30 14.11
CA ASP A 195 12.34 -10.37 14.87
C ASP A 195 12.55 -11.76 15.51
N ARG A 196 13.73 -11.97 16.10
CA ARG A 196 14.10 -13.22 16.78
C ARG A 196 13.23 -13.59 17.98
N HIS A 197 12.47 -12.63 18.52
CA HIS A 197 11.56 -12.83 19.63
C HIS A 197 10.12 -13.11 19.15
N GLY A 198 9.89 -13.07 17.84
CA GLY A 198 8.58 -13.30 17.22
C GLY A 198 7.68 -12.07 17.21
N TYR A 199 8.21 -10.86 17.47
CA TYR A 199 7.47 -9.63 17.23
C TYR A 199 7.42 -9.34 15.73
N ILE A 200 6.26 -8.89 15.27
CA ILE A 200 5.96 -8.63 13.87
C ILE A 200 5.85 -7.11 13.69
N TYR A 201 6.76 -6.53 12.94
CA TYR A 201 6.80 -5.12 12.57
C TYR A 201 6.15 -4.96 11.21
N VAL A 202 5.07 -4.18 11.15
CA VAL A 202 4.18 -4.13 10.00
C VAL A 202 4.00 -2.67 9.55
N PRO A 203 4.29 -2.34 8.28
CA PRO A 203 3.86 -1.07 7.71
C PRO A 203 2.33 -0.98 7.72
N SER A 204 1.80 0.16 8.14
CA SER A 204 0.37 0.38 8.22
C SER A 204 0.00 1.83 7.99
N LEU A 205 -1.22 2.06 7.53
CA LEU A 205 -1.74 3.40 7.31
C LEU A 205 -2.63 3.86 8.45
N LYS A 206 -2.53 5.14 8.75
CA LYS A 206 -3.55 5.92 9.45
C LYS A 206 -4.15 6.94 8.47
N LEU A 207 -5.47 7.06 8.49
CA LEU A 207 -6.20 7.92 7.54
C LEU A 207 -6.51 9.26 8.21
N HIS A 208 -6.25 10.35 7.48
CA HIS A 208 -6.49 11.71 7.91
C HIS A 208 -7.36 12.47 6.89
N GLU A 209 -8.12 13.47 7.36
CA GLU A 209 -8.78 14.41 6.47
C GLU A 209 -7.78 15.44 5.95
N SER A 210 -7.97 15.87 4.71
CA SER A 210 -7.26 17.04 4.16
C SER A 210 -8.06 18.32 4.46
N PRO A 211 -7.39 19.42 4.83
CA PRO A 211 -5.95 19.56 5.03
C PRO A 211 -5.47 18.94 6.36
N TYR A 212 -4.27 18.35 6.36
CA TYR A 212 -3.64 17.81 7.56
C TYR A 212 -2.46 18.68 8.02
N PRO A 213 -2.47 19.22 9.25
CA PRO A 213 -1.37 20.04 9.76
C PRO A 213 -0.12 19.20 10.00
N VAL A 214 1.05 19.79 9.75
CA VAL A 214 2.36 19.12 9.93
C VAL A 214 3.08 19.73 11.12
N GLY A 215 2.99 19.05 12.27
CA GLY A 215 3.56 19.52 13.54
C GLY A 215 3.03 20.91 13.92
N ASP A 216 3.88 21.70 14.59
CA ASP A 216 3.56 23.08 14.99
C ASP A 216 3.92 24.12 13.91
N THR A 217 3.98 23.70 12.64
CA THR A 217 4.31 24.59 11.53
C THR A 217 3.05 25.15 10.87
N ARG A 218 3.21 26.17 10.01
CA ARG A 218 2.10 26.63 9.16
C ARG A 218 1.82 25.69 7.99
N ALA A 219 2.67 24.68 7.81
CA ALA A 219 2.65 23.83 6.64
C ALA A 219 1.59 22.74 6.77
N LYS A 220 0.99 22.39 5.65
CA LYS A 220 -0.14 21.45 5.58
C LYS A 220 0.01 20.50 4.42
N ILE A 221 -0.40 19.26 4.63
CA ILE A 221 -0.60 18.29 3.55
C ILE A 221 -2.02 18.50 3.02
N ILE A 222 -2.11 18.73 1.72
CA ILE A 222 -3.33 18.88 0.95
C ILE A 222 -3.45 17.67 0.04
N CYS A 223 -4.61 17.05 0.04
CA CYS A 223 -4.95 15.98 -0.87
C CYS A 223 -6.26 16.31 -1.59
N GLU A 224 -6.24 16.17 -2.91
CA GLU A 224 -7.38 16.48 -3.78
C GLU A 224 -8.57 15.53 -3.50
N SER A 225 -8.30 14.25 -3.22
CA SER A 225 -9.31 13.28 -2.80
C SER A 225 -9.80 13.44 -1.35
N LYS A 226 -9.33 14.50 -0.67
CA LYS A 226 -9.65 14.87 0.71
C LYS A 226 -9.18 13.90 1.80
N LYS A 227 -8.42 12.86 1.43
CA LYS A 227 -7.95 11.84 2.36
C LYS A 227 -6.44 11.62 2.26
N ILE A 228 -5.77 11.66 3.41
CA ILE A 228 -4.32 11.54 3.50
C ILE A 228 -3.97 10.23 4.20
N TYR A 229 -2.98 9.54 3.65
CA TYR A 229 -2.32 8.40 4.27
C TYR A 229 -1.14 8.88 5.12
N GLU A 230 -1.13 8.50 6.38
CA GLU A 230 0.03 8.61 7.27
C GLU A 230 0.60 7.21 7.50
N ASP A 231 1.88 7.03 7.15
CA ASP A 231 2.60 5.79 7.37
C ASP A 231 2.99 5.61 8.84
N ASN A 232 2.66 4.43 9.36
CA ASN A 232 2.91 3.99 10.72
C ASN A 232 3.56 2.60 10.71
N ILE A 233 4.27 2.27 11.79
CA ILE A 233 4.73 0.91 12.08
C ILE A 233 3.92 0.36 13.25
N LYS A 234 3.22 -0.75 13.04
CA LYS A 234 2.59 -1.52 14.12
C LYS A 234 3.47 -2.70 14.50
N VAL A 235 3.73 -2.84 15.79
CA VAL A 235 4.43 -3.99 16.36
C VAL A 235 3.41 -4.92 16.99
N LEU A 236 3.30 -6.13 16.46
CA LEU A 236 2.35 -7.15 16.90
C LEU A 236 3.09 -8.31 17.56
N LYS A 237 2.45 -8.98 18.51
CA LYS A 237 2.81 -10.35 18.90
C LYS A 237 2.33 -11.35 17.84
N ARG A 238 2.79 -12.59 17.92
CA ARG A 238 2.41 -13.68 17.00
C ARG A 238 0.90 -13.96 16.95
N ASP A 239 0.18 -13.73 18.04
CA ASP A 239 -1.30 -13.82 18.11
C ASP A 239 -2.03 -12.61 17.48
N GLY A 240 -1.26 -11.67 16.91
CA GLY A 240 -1.73 -10.42 16.33
C GLY A 240 -2.01 -9.32 17.34
N THR A 241 -1.75 -9.50 18.63
CA THR A 241 -1.95 -8.47 19.67
C THR A 241 -1.03 -7.28 19.41
N LEU A 242 -1.60 -6.07 19.34
CA LEU A 242 -0.84 -4.83 19.16
C LEU A 242 -0.07 -4.51 20.45
N VAL A 243 1.23 -4.26 20.30
CA VAL A 243 2.16 -3.93 21.39
C VAL A 243 2.53 -2.45 21.35
N LYS A 244 2.83 -1.95 20.16
CA LYS A 244 3.31 -0.59 19.96
C LYS A 244 2.97 -0.10 18.56
N GLU A 245 2.81 1.21 18.43
CA GLU A 245 2.64 1.88 17.16
C GLU A 245 3.58 3.10 17.09
N PHE A 246 4.23 3.27 15.95
CA PHE A 246 5.09 4.41 15.64
C PHE A 246 4.49 5.19 14.48
N SER A 247 4.39 6.51 14.61
CA SER A 247 4.03 7.39 13.50
C SER A 247 5.30 7.92 12.85
N ILE A 248 5.51 7.60 11.58
CA ILE A 248 6.71 8.03 10.85
C ILE A 248 6.69 9.55 10.69
N ASN A 249 5.53 10.14 10.39
CA ASN A 249 5.34 11.59 10.35
C ASN A 249 5.85 12.25 11.64
N ASN A 250 5.38 11.77 12.80
CA ASN A 250 5.78 12.33 14.09
C ASN A 250 7.27 12.15 14.37
N ILE A 251 7.87 11.03 13.96
CA ILE A 251 9.30 10.79 14.12
C ILE A 251 10.09 11.80 13.26
N LEU A 252 9.74 11.98 11.99
CA LEU A 252 10.41 12.93 11.11
C LEU A 252 10.28 14.37 11.62
N ILE A 253 9.08 14.78 12.03
CA ILE A 253 8.81 16.12 12.56
C ILE A 253 9.64 16.39 13.82
N LYS A 254 9.62 15.47 14.79
CA LYS A 254 10.35 15.63 16.07
C LYS A 254 11.87 15.69 15.90
N ASN A 255 12.40 15.12 14.82
CA ASN A 255 13.82 15.07 14.53
C ASN A 255 14.25 16.11 13.46
N GLY A 256 13.39 17.08 13.11
CA GLY A 256 13.74 18.15 12.19
C GLY A 256 13.77 17.76 10.70
N PHE A 257 13.28 16.57 10.34
CA PHE A 257 13.23 16.05 8.98
C PHE A 257 11.89 16.31 8.28
N ILE A 258 11.20 17.40 8.67
CA ILE A 258 9.90 17.76 8.09
C ILE A 258 9.95 17.86 6.56
N GLY A 259 11.08 18.29 5.98
CA GLY A 259 11.26 18.43 4.53
C GLY A 259 11.04 17.14 3.72
N LEU A 260 11.23 15.96 4.32
CA LEU A 260 10.97 14.68 3.65
C LEU A 260 9.48 14.46 3.37
N LEU A 261 8.58 15.12 4.10
CA LEU A 261 7.14 15.12 3.80
C LEU A 261 6.81 15.96 2.55
N TYR A 262 7.78 16.71 2.01
CA TYR A 262 7.60 17.68 0.92
C TYR A 262 8.40 17.34 -0.34
N GLU A 263 9.25 16.31 -0.33
CA GLU A 263 10.28 16.09 -1.36
C GLU A 263 9.71 15.91 -2.79
N GLY A 264 8.42 15.58 -2.93
CA GLY A 264 7.71 15.56 -4.22
C GLY A 264 7.20 16.91 -4.76
N ASN A 265 7.29 18.02 -4.01
CA ASN A 265 6.76 19.33 -4.41
C ASN A 265 7.88 20.38 -4.36
N LYS A 266 8.38 20.76 -5.54
CA LYS A 266 9.39 21.82 -5.71
C LYS A 266 8.77 23.23 -5.58
N SER A 267 7.85 23.44 -4.66
CA SER A 267 7.12 24.70 -4.51
C SER A 267 7.42 25.37 -3.16
N SER A 268 7.59 26.68 -3.17
CA SER A 268 7.74 27.52 -1.96
C SER A 268 6.44 27.69 -1.17
N ASN A 269 5.39 26.94 -1.52
CA ASN A 269 4.09 26.97 -0.86
C ASN A 269 4.15 26.19 0.46
N PRO A 270 3.63 26.71 1.59
CA PRO A 270 3.43 25.92 2.82
C PRO A 270 2.50 24.71 2.63
N GLU A 271 1.77 24.64 1.52
CA GLU A 271 0.90 23.53 1.17
C GLU A 271 1.57 22.51 0.25
N TYR A 272 1.52 21.24 0.64
CA TYR A 272 2.02 20.11 -0.12
C TYR A 272 0.88 19.31 -0.74
N LYS A 273 0.95 19.00 -2.05
CA LYS A 273 -0.09 18.22 -2.75
C LYS A 273 0.32 16.75 -2.88
N SER A 274 -0.05 15.93 -1.89
CA SER A 274 -0.01 14.47 -1.99
C SER A 274 -1.00 13.85 -1.00
N CYS A 275 -1.57 12.72 -1.40
CA CYS A 275 -2.41 11.90 -0.54
C CYS A 275 -1.62 10.80 0.17
N ASP A 276 -0.35 10.60 -0.20
CA ASP A 276 0.55 9.56 0.31
C ASP A 276 1.99 10.12 0.31
N PRO A 277 2.43 10.82 1.36
CA PRO A 277 3.69 11.56 1.33
C PRO A 277 4.93 10.66 1.43
N LEU A 278 4.88 9.56 2.20
CA LEU A 278 6.06 8.77 2.54
C LEU A 278 6.07 7.40 1.86
N HIS A 279 4.95 6.68 1.92
CA HIS A 279 4.76 5.35 1.34
C HIS A 279 5.83 4.34 1.82
N LEU A 280 5.67 3.88 3.07
CA LEU A 280 6.60 2.99 3.76
C LEU A 280 6.57 1.57 3.16
N ASN A 281 7.67 1.17 2.53
CA ASN A 281 7.78 -0.12 1.83
C ASN A 281 8.34 -1.24 2.71
N ASP A 282 9.44 -1.00 3.42
CA ASP A 282 10.14 -2.06 4.16
C ASP A 282 10.57 -1.57 5.54
N ILE A 283 10.68 -2.52 6.46
CA ILE A 283 11.13 -2.31 7.83
C ILE A 283 12.20 -3.36 8.11
N ARG A 284 13.31 -2.95 8.73
CA ARG A 284 14.35 -3.86 9.23
C ARG A 284 14.80 -3.40 10.60
N LEU A 285 15.18 -4.35 11.44
CA LEU A 285 15.87 -4.00 12.69
C LEU A 285 17.38 -4.07 12.47
N VAL A 286 18.10 -3.12 13.07
CA VAL A 286 19.56 -3.14 13.13
C VAL A 286 19.99 -4.33 14.00
N PRO A 287 20.70 -5.34 13.43
CA PRO A 287 21.12 -6.50 14.20
C PRO A 287 22.35 -6.17 15.07
N PRO A 288 22.61 -6.95 16.13
CA PRO A 288 23.71 -6.68 17.06
C PRO A 288 25.09 -6.55 16.42
N HIS A 289 25.37 -7.31 15.36
CA HIS A 289 26.67 -7.27 14.69
C HIS A 289 26.88 -5.98 13.89
N ILE A 290 25.83 -5.39 13.32
CA ILE A 290 25.88 -4.08 12.65
C ILE A 290 26.04 -2.98 13.70
N ALA A 291 25.25 -3.02 14.78
CA ALA A 291 25.39 -2.05 15.87
C ALA A 291 26.80 -2.05 16.49
N LYS A 292 27.42 -3.23 16.65
CA LYS A 292 28.81 -3.35 17.14
C LYS A 292 29.83 -2.70 16.20
N ALA A 293 29.59 -2.69 14.89
CA ALA A 293 30.48 -2.10 13.90
C ALA A 293 30.30 -0.58 13.74
N HIS A 294 29.18 -0.02 14.18
CA HIS A 294 28.81 1.38 13.97
C HIS A 294 28.39 2.06 15.28
N PRO A 295 29.26 2.86 15.92
CA PRO A 295 29.01 3.44 17.25
C PRO A 295 27.76 4.31 17.40
N TRP A 296 27.21 4.82 16.30
CA TRP A 296 25.97 5.62 16.27
C TRP A 296 24.69 4.80 16.14
N LEU A 297 24.78 3.48 15.98
CA LEU A 297 23.64 2.57 15.90
C LEU A 297 23.50 1.73 17.16
N LYS A 298 22.27 1.42 17.54
CA LYS A 298 21.94 0.46 18.59
C LYS A 298 21.24 -0.75 17.98
N ALA A 299 21.48 -1.91 18.59
CA ALA A 299 20.77 -3.12 18.21
C ALA A 299 19.27 -2.93 18.51
N GLY A 300 18.44 -3.16 17.50
CA GLY A 300 16.99 -2.93 17.59
C GLY A 300 16.52 -1.56 17.10
N ASP A 301 17.43 -0.65 16.71
CA ASP A 301 17.04 0.54 15.93
C ASP A 301 16.31 0.11 14.66
N ILE A 302 15.36 0.92 14.20
CA ILE A 302 14.47 0.57 13.11
C ILE A 302 14.93 1.29 11.84
N LEU A 303 15.38 0.52 10.85
CA LEU A 303 15.62 0.99 9.48
C LEU A 303 14.33 0.87 8.67
N VAL A 304 13.96 1.94 7.97
CA VAL A 304 12.80 1.97 7.08
C VAL A 304 13.17 2.41 5.67
N SER A 305 12.37 1.97 4.70
CA SER A 305 12.45 2.40 3.31
C SER A 305 11.18 3.14 2.90
N LEU A 306 11.33 4.43 2.57
CA LEU A 306 10.24 5.32 2.18
C LEU A 306 10.31 5.57 0.67
N ARG A 307 9.32 5.10 -0.08
CA ARG A 307 9.35 5.12 -1.54
C ARG A 307 9.26 6.53 -2.10
N ASN A 308 8.30 7.32 -1.63
CA ASN A 308 7.96 8.58 -2.28
C ASN A 308 9.04 9.66 -2.12
N PRO A 309 9.72 9.79 -0.96
CA PRO A 309 10.90 10.64 -0.83
C PRO A 309 12.23 9.92 -1.17
N ASN A 310 12.20 8.71 -1.76
CA ASN A 310 13.41 7.93 -2.10
C ASN A 310 14.42 7.81 -0.94
N THR A 311 13.94 7.61 0.29
CA THR A 311 14.74 7.78 1.50
C THR A 311 14.82 6.50 2.32
N LEU A 312 16.03 6.18 2.79
CA LEU A 312 16.26 5.23 3.89
C LEU A 312 16.47 6.01 5.19
N PHE A 313 15.82 5.57 6.27
CA PHE A 313 15.82 6.29 7.55
C PHE A 313 15.97 5.32 8.72
N ILE A 314 16.77 5.67 9.73
CA ILE A 314 16.98 4.87 10.95
C ILE A 314 16.62 5.71 12.17
N PHE A 315 15.91 5.11 13.14
CA PHE A 315 15.50 5.77 14.39
C PHE A 315 15.36 4.83 15.58
#